data_AF-A0A2A2LJV6-F1
#
_entry.id   AF-A0A2A2LJV6-F1
#
_cell.length_a   1.000
_cell.length_b   1.000
_cell.length_c   1.000
_cell.angle_alpha   90.00
_cell.angle_beta   90.00
_cell.angle_gamma   90.00
#
_symmetry.space_group_name_H-M   'P 1'
#
loop_
_entity.id
_entity.type
_entity.pdbx_description
1 polymer ?
#
loop_
_entity_poly.entity_id
_entity_poly.type
_entity_poly.pdbx_seq_one_letter_code
_entity_poly.pdbx_strand_id
1 'polypeptide(L)'
;MPTQLIFFSAYAFRVVPSSDSPILHSTSHDSCLLYQKVLSAQGRTHMATELVVQGNQFLVSEDEIRRLLAEPVHEWRFFHSDFAQFSFSPRSIGNSQTYEQAALSMFQDLGFVQRYQITKRRLVSFVLRVSKGYREVPYHNWSHAFAVAHFCWLCLRTETARRGLDELERFALLIACLCHDIDHRGTTNSFQLQSKTPLAQLYSSEGSVLERHHYAQTVAILQMESCNILENLTNLQYKTVLSHIREVILATDIAVHLQKVDRIQNMVNSKLIFAFFQNVIGFLLDGYDSFSSDHHYLFRCLMITASDLSDQSKDFRNSKAIAVSFTLICKSIVLR
;
A
#
# COMPACT_ATOMS: atom_id res chain seq x y z
N MET A 1 -13.44 53.43 -3.83
CA MET A 1 -12.27 53.68 -4.70
C MET A 1 -11.82 52.35 -5.30
N PRO A 2 -12.34 51.98 -6.48
CA PRO A 2 -11.96 50.77 -7.21
C PRO A 2 -10.91 51.11 -8.28
N THR A 3 -9.79 50.37 -8.34
CA THR A 3 -8.76 50.59 -9.36
C THR A 3 -8.58 49.34 -10.21
N GLN A 4 -9.35 49.35 -11.30
CA GLN A 4 -9.00 48.99 -12.69
C GLN A 4 -8.19 47.72 -12.97
N LEU A 5 -8.86 46.80 -13.69
CA LEU A 5 -8.29 45.81 -14.58
C LEU A 5 -7.28 46.45 -15.54
N ILE A 6 -6.09 45.85 -15.65
CA ILE A 6 -5.21 46.02 -16.82
C ILE A 6 -5.16 44.69 -17.56
N PHE A 7 -5.80 44.68 -18.73
CA PHE A 7 -5.60 43.72 -19.79
C PHE A 7 -4.12 43.72 -20.21
N PHE A 8 -3.42 42.60 -20.08
CA PHE A 8 -2.20 42.38 -20.86
C PHE A 8 -2.54 41.54 -22.09
N SER A 9 -2.52 42.24 -23.21
CA SER A 9 -2.60 41.75 -24.59
C SER A 9 -1.68 40.55 -24.83
N ALA A 10 -2.23 39.53 -25.48
CA ALA A 10 -1.47 38.45 -26.09
C ALA A 10 -0.52 39.00 -27.16
N TYR A 11 0.75 39.18 -26.82
CA TYR A 11 1.80 39.30 -27.83
C TYR A 11 2.16 37.90 -28.30
N ALA A 12 1.47 37.46 -29.35
CA ALA A 12 1.96 36.42 -30.23
C ALA A 12 3.27 36.91 -30.86
N PHE A 13 4.41 36.41 -30.38
CA PHE A 13 5.67 36.56 -31.08
C PHE A 13 5.58 35.75 -32.38
N ARG A 14 5.21 36.45 -33.46
CA ARG A 14 5.34 35.97 -34.83
C ARG A 14 6.82 36.01 -35.16
N VAL A 15 7.50 34.86 -35.02
CA VAL A 15 8.89 34.72 -35.49
C VAL A 15 8.86 34.73 -37.01
N VAL A 16 9.26 35.84 -37.60
CA VAL A 16 9.64 35.92 -39.01
C VAL A 16 11.07 35.39 -39.11
N PRO A 17 11.38 34.37 -39.93
CA PRO A 17 12.75 33.93 -40.08
C PRO A 17 13.46 34.89 -41.06
N SER A 18 14.28 35.79 -40.53
CA SER A 18 15.34 36.43 -41.30
C SER A 18 16.60 35.58 -41.18
N SER A 19 17.10 35.13 -42.33
CA SER A 19 18.36 34.42 -42.49
C SER A 19 19.55 35.21 -41.92
N ASP A 20 20.50 34.47 -41.36
CA ASP A 20 21.86 34.87 -40.98
C ASP A 20 22.07 35.49 -39.58
N SER A 21 22.25 34.63 -38.57
CA SER A 21 23.02 34.91 -37.33
C SER A 21 23.33 33.62 -36.53
N PRO A 22 24.59 33.24 -36.28
CA PRO A 22 24.94 32.00 -35.56
C PRO A 22 24.86 32.09 -34.00
N ILE A 23 24.23 33.13 -33.44
CA ILE A 23 24.27 33.44 -31.99
C ILE A 23 23.01 32.91 -31.23
N LEU A 24 21.99 32.42 -31.92
CA LEU A 24 20.69 32.03 -31.31
C LEU A 24 20.61 30.60 -30.76
N HIS A 25 21.64 29.76 -30.95
CA HIS A 25 21.61 28.36 -30.50
C HIS A 25 22.08 28.15 -29.05
N SER A 26 22.95 29.01 -28.50
CA SER A 26 23.46 28.83 -27.13
C SER A 26 22.47 29.31 -26.06
N THR A 27 21.79 30.43 -26.29
CA THR A 27 20.83 31.02 -25.36
C THR A 27 19.57 30.18 -25.17
N SER A 28 19.14 29.45 -26.21
CA SER A 28 18.03 28.49 -26.16
C SER A 28 18.34 27.30 -25.25
N HIS A 29 19.55 26.76 -25.36
CA HIS A 29 19.97 25.60 -24.56
C HIS A 29 20.13 25.98 -23.09
N ASP A 30 20.77 27.13 -22.81
CA ASP A 30 20.96 27.63 -21.45
C ASP A 30 19.63 28.02 -20.78
N SER A 31 18.69 28.61 -21.54
CA SER A 31 17.34 28.91 -21.05
C SER A 31 16.53 27.64 -20.76
N CYS A 32 16.67 26.61 -21.59
CA CYS A 32 16.04 25.31 -21.37
C CYS A 32 16.61 24.61 -20.12
N LEU A 33 17.93 24.65 -19.93
CA LEU A 33 18.61 24.12 -18.74
C LEU A 33 18.23 24.90 -17.47
N LEU A 34 18.13 26.23 -17.54
CA LEU A 34 17.64 27.05 -16.43
C LEU A 34 16.19 26.71 -16.09
N TYR A 35 15.32 26.60 -17.10
CA TYR A 35 13.92 26.23 -16.92
C TYR A 35 13.78 24.83 -16.29
N GLN A 36 14.57 23.86 -16.74
CA GLN A 36 14.62 22.52 -16.16
C GLN A 36 15.11 22.54 -14.70
N LYS A 37 16.10 23.38 -14.38
CA LYS A 37 16.57 23.59 -13.00
C LYS A 37 15.51 24.25 -12.11
N VAL A 38 14.76 25.23 -12.64
CA VAL A 38 13.64 25.87 -11.94
C VAL A 38 12.51 24.89 -11.71
N LEU A 39 12.10 24.10 -12.70
CA LEU A 39 11.10 23.04 -12.54
C LEU A 39 11.54 21.98 -11.52
N SER A 40 12.81 21.56 -11.57
CA SER A 40 13.36 20.60 -10.59
C SER A 40 13.45 21.20 -9.18
N ALA A 41 13.70 22.51 -9.06
CA ALA A 41 13.70 23.22 -7.77
C ALA A 41 12.27 23.38 -7.23
N GLN A 42 11.31 23.78 -8.07
CA GLN A 42 9.90 23.87 -7.71
C GLN A 42 9.31 22.50 -7.33
N GLY A 43 9.68 21.44 -8.05
CA GLY A 43 9.36 20.06 -7.68
C GLY A 43 9.89 19.70 -6.30
N ARG A 44 11.15 20.01 -5.99
CA ARG A 44 11.75 19.79 -4.66
C ARG A 44 11.08 20.60 -3.55
N THR A 45 10.75 21.88 -3.80
CA THR A 45 10.06 22.73 -2.82
C THR A 45 8.63 22.26 -2.56
N HIS A 46 7.91 21.85 -3.60
CA HIS A 46 6.57 21.29 -3.46
C HIS A 46 6.60 19.94 -2.75
N MET A 47 7.58 19.08 -3.06
CA MET A 47 7.83 17.83 -2.34
C MET A 47 8.17 18.06 -0.86
N ALA A 48 9.02 19.03 -0.54
CA ALA A 48 9.31 19.39 0.85
C ALA A 48 8.06 19.90 1.57
N THR A 49 7.19 20.63 0.88
CA THR A 49 5.90 21.09 1.42
C THR A 49 4.96 19.91 1.67
N GLU A 50 4.84 18.98 0.71
CA GLU A 50 4.05 17.75 0.89
C GLU A 50 4.62 16.88 2.01
N LEU A 51 5.95 16.76 2.18
CA LEU A 51 6.59 16.05 3.29
C LEU A 51 6.29 16.71 4.64
N VAL A 52 6.25 18.04 4.72
CA VAL A 52 5.85 18.78 5.92
C VAL A 52 4.37 18.56 6.22
N VAL A 53 3.51 18.58 5.20
CA VAL A 53 2.07 18.28 5.34
C VAL A 53 1.87 16.82 5.76
N GLN A 54 2.62 15.87 5.20
CA GLN A 54 2.62 14.46 5.59
C GLN A 54 3.11 14.26 7.03
N GLY A 55 4.20 14.92 7.41
CA GLY A 55 4.69 14.94 8.80
C GLY A 55 3.64 15.42 9.79
N ASN A 56 2.80 16.39 9.39
CA ASN A 56 1.65 16.85 10.17
C ASN A 56 0.45 15.88 10.13
N GLN A 57 0.23 15.15 9.04
CA GLN A 57 -0.82 14.13 8.94
C GLN A 57 -0.56 12.91 9.83
N PHE A 58 0.72 12.61 10.10
CA PHE A 58 1.08 11.54 11.01
C PHE A 58 1.00 11.93 12.49
N LEU A 59 0.63 13.17 12.87
CA LEU A 59 0.61 13.60 14.26
C LEU A 59 -0.45 12.83 15.07
N VAL A 60 0.00 11.76 15.73
CA VAL A 60 -0.75 11.09 16.80
C VAL A 60 -0.37 11.75 18.12
N SER A 61 -1.37 12.18 18.89
CA SER A 61 -1.12 12.75 20.22
C SER A 61 -0.68 11.69 21.22
N GLU A 62 0.18 12.05 22.17
CA GLU A 62 0.55 11.12 23.26
C GLU A 62 -0.68 10.67 24.07
N ASP A 63 -1.74 11.47 24.14
CA ASP A 63 -2.98 11.09 24.83
C ASP A 63 -3.79 10.03 24.09
N GLU A 64 -3.76 10.00 22.75
CA GLU A 64 -4.32 8.88 21.98
C GLU A 64 -3.53 7.59 22.20
N ILE A 65 -2.19 7.69 22.19
CA ILE A 65 -1.29 6.55 22.47
C ILE A 65 -1.55 6.01 23.89
N ARG A 66 -1.63 6.89 24.90
CA ARG A 66 -1.91 6.50 26.29
C ARG A 66 -3.26 5.81 26.44
N ARG A 67 -4.30 6.31 25.77
CA ARG A 67 -5.63 5.69 25.79
C ARG A 67 -5.59 4.26 25.26
N LEU A 68 -4.98 4.04 24.10
CA LEU A 68 -4.88 2.69 23.53
C LEU A 68 -3.93 1.77 24.33
N LEU A 69 -2.89 2.33 24.96
CA LEU A 69 -1.99 1.58 25.83
C LEU A 69 -2.64 1.13 27.14
N ALA A 70 -3.60 1.89 27.67
CA ALA A 70 -4.32 1.55 28.89
C ALA A 70 -5.22 0.32 28.71
N GLU A 71 -5.77 0.13 27.50
CA GLU A 71 -6.60 -1.02 27.17
C GLU A 71 -5.76 -2.30 27.04
N PRO A 72 -6.17 -3.44 27.63
CA PRO A 72 -5.50 -4.72 27.40
C PRO A 72 -5.67 -5.14 25.93
N VAL A 73 -4.67 -5.84 25.37
CA VAL A 73 -4.83 -6.42 24.03
C VAL A 73 -5.75 -7.62 24.14
N HIS A 74 -6.97 -7.48 23.64
CA HIS A 74 -7.97 -8.53 23.68
C HIS A 74 -7.67 -9.65 22.67
N GLU A 75 -8.10 -10.87 22.97
CA GLU A 75 -8.13 -11.95 21.98
C GLU A 75 -9.15 -11.65 20.86
N TRP A 76 -8.92 -12.18 19.67
CA TRP A 76 -9.75 -11.90 18.50
C TRP A 76 -11.23 -12.25 18.68
N ARG A 77 -11.56 -13.21 19.56
CA ARG A 77 -12.94 -13.61 19.89
C ARG A 77 -13.72 -12.51 20.60
N PHE A 78 -13.04 -11.54 21.20
CA PHE A 78 -13.66 -10.40 21.86
C PHE A 78 -14.45 -9.52 20.88
N PHE A 79 -13.96 -9.38 19.64
CA PHE A 79 -14.57 -8.50 18.65
C PHE A 79 -15.82 -9.10 18.01
N HIS A 80 -15.83 -10.41 17.74
CA HIS A 80 -16.98 -11.16 17.24
C HIS A 80 -16.75 -12.67 17.34
N SER A 81 -17.82 -13.46 17.52
CA SER A 81 -17.73 -14.94 17.54
C SER A 81 -17.23 -15.50 16.21
N ASP A 82 -17.69 -14.91 15.11
CA ASP A 82 -17.36 -15.33 13.74
C ASP A 82 -16.12 -14.62 13.19
N PHE A 83 -15.37 -13.88 14.00
CA PHE A 83 -14.23 -13.06 13.53
C PHE A 83 -13.19 -13.89 12.75
N ALA A 84 -13.05 -15.18 13.04
CA ALA A 84 -12.15 -16.10 12.35
C ALA A 84 -12.77 -16.84 11.14
N GLN A 85 -13.97 -16.46 10.68
CA GLN A 85 -14.62 -17.05 9.52
C GLN A 85 -14.37 -16.22 8.25
N PHE A 86 -14.14 -16.87 7.12
CA PHE A 86 -13.96 -16.19 5.82
C PHE A 86 -15.20 -15.41 5.37
N SER A 87 -16.39 -15.85 5.75
CA SER A 87 -17.67 -15.16 5.49
C SER A 87 -17.85 -13.88 6.30
N PHE A 88 -17.07 -13.68 7.37
CA PHE A 88 -17.22 -12.52 8.25
C PHE A 88 -16.84 -11.22 7.56
N SER A 89 -17.61 -10.16 7.82
CA SER A 89 -17.35 -8.81 7.33
C SER A 89 -16.61 -8.01 8.40
N PRO A 90 -15.28 -7.82 8.28
CA PRO A 90 -14.48 -7.11 9.29
C PRO A 90 -14.90 -5.66 9.48
N ARG A 91 -15.50 -5.02 8.46
CA ARG A 91 -16.01 -3.64 8.53
C ARG A 91 -17.23 -3.48 9.46
N SER A 92 -17.79 -4.58 9.97
CA SER A 92 -18.95 -4.56 10.87
C SER A 92 -18.61 -4.32 12.35
N ILE A 93 -17.35 -4.48 12.77
CA ILE A 93 -16.98 -4.46 14.20
C ILE A 93 -16.97 -3.06 14.84
N GLY A 94 -17.12 -1.99 14.04
CA GLY A 94 -17.34 -0.66 14.58
C GLY A 94 -16.48 0.41 13.93
N ASN A 95 -15.72 1.14 14.75
CA ASN A 95 -15.01 2.36 14.36
C ASN A 95 -13.48 2.16 14.38
N SER A 96 -12.74 3.23 14.07
CA SER A 96 -11.28 3.22 13.98
C SER A 96 -10.60 2.65 15.24
N GLN A 97 -11.09 2.97 16.44
CA GLN A 97 -10.51 2.47 17.68
C GLN A 97 -10.67 0.94 17.81
N THR A 98 -11.83 0.41 17.41
CA THR A 98 -12.05 -1.05 17.40
C THR A 98 -11.18 -1.74 16.36
N TYR A 99 -11.01 -1.15 15.17
CA TYR A 99 -10.09 -1.66 14.15
C TYR A 99 -8.63 -1.67 14.62
N GLU A 100 -8.20 -0.61 15.32
CA GLU A 100 -6.86 -0.52 15.89
C GLU A 100 -6.63 -1.64 16.93
N GLN A 101 -7.56 -1.83 17.88
CA GLN A 101 -7.49 -2.93 18.85
C GLN A 101 -7.48 -4.30 18.20
N ALA A 102 -8.34 -4.52 17.20
CA ALA A 102 -8.39 -5.78 16.47
C ALA A 102 -7.09 -6.03 15.69
N ALA A 103 -6.46 -4.99 15.13
CA ALA A 103 -5.15 -5.10 14.50
C ALA A 103 -4.06 -5.53 15.50
N LEU A 104 -4.03 -4.96 16.70
CA LEU A 104 -3.11 -5.40 17.77
C LEU A 104 -3.31 -6.90 18.09
N SER A 105 -4.57 -7.34 18.15
CA SER A 105 -4.93 -8.74 18.39
C SER A 105 -4.40 -9.67 17.28
N MET A 106 -4.45 -9.25 16.02
CA MET A 106 -3.92 -10.04 14.89
C MET A 106 -2.40 -10.26 14.98
N PHE A 107 -1.63 -9.24 15.38
CA PHE A 107 -0.18 -9.40 15.62
C PHE A 107 0.11 -10.34 16.79
N GLN A 108 -0.70 -10.28 17.86
CA GLN A 108 -0.55 -11.14 19.02
C GLN A 108 -0.91 -12.59 18.70
N ASP A 109 -2.04 -12.84 18.02
CA ASP A 109 -2.53 -14.17 17.65
C ASP A 109 -1.59 -14.90 16.69
N LEU A 110 -0.95 -14.18 15.75
CA LEU A 110 0.08 -14.76 14.87
C LEU A 110 1.44 -14.97 15.58
N GLY A 111 1.59 -14.54 16.83
CA GLY A 111 2.80 -14.71 17.63
C GLY A 111 3.95 -13.75 17.29
N PHE A 112 3.71 -12.74 16.45
CA PHE A 112 4.75 -11.79 16.01
C PHE A 112 5.27 -10.93 17.14
N VAL A 113 4.40 -10.54 18.09
CA VAL A 113 4.78 -9.75 19.27
C VAL A 113 5.85 -10.45 20.08
N GLN A 114 5.63 -11.73 20.41
CA GLN A 114 6.57 -12.52 21.20
C GLN A 114 7.83 -12.84 20.39
N ARG A 115 7.67 -13.31 19.14
CA ARG A 115 8.80 -13.75 18.30
C ARG A 115 9.80 -12.65 18.02
N TYR A 116 9.33 -11.44 17.72
CA TYR A 116 10.17 -10.29 17.36
C TYR A 116 10.33 -9.29 18.51
N GLN A 117 9.93 -9.66 19.73
CA GLN A 117 10.07 -8.85 20.94
C GLN A 117 9.50 -7.44 20.77
N ILE A 118 8.35 -7.32 20.10
CA ILE A 118 7.74 -6.02 19.80
C ILE A 118 7.12 -5.48 21.09
N THR A 119 7.56 -4.31 21.54
CA THR A 119 6.96 -3.69 22.73
C THR A 119 5.52 -3.23 22.43
N LYS A 120 4.61 -3.36 23.40
CA LYS A 120 3.21 -2.91 23.26
C LYS A 120 3.12 -1.45 22.81
N ARG A 121 3.97 -0.57 23.39
CA ARG A 121 4.02 0.84 23.02
C ARG A 121 4.36 1.04 21.54
N ARG A 122 5.39 0.37 21.02
CA ARG A 122 5.77 0.50 19.60
C ARG A 122 4.69 -0.03 18.67
N LEU A 123 4.08 -1.16 19.00
CA LEU A 123 2.99 -1.71 18.19
C LEU A 123 1.77 -0.79 18.17
N VAL A 124 1.37 -0.26 19.34
CA VAL A 124 0.29 0.73 19.45
C VAL A 124 0.60 1.98 18.64
N SER A 125 1.78 2.56 18.80
CA SER A 125 2.20 3.74 18.05
C SER A 125 2.18 3.48 16.54
N PHE A 126 2.72 2.33 16.10
CA PHE A 126 2.72 1.93 14.70
C PHE A 126 1.30 1.84 14.14
N VAL A 127 0.41 1.07 14.77
CA VAL A 127 -0.97 0.88 14.30
C VAL A 127 -1.74 2.21 14.28
N LEU A 128 -1.58 3.05 15.30
CA LEU A 128 -2.20 4.38 15.33
C LEU A 128 -1.68 5.30 14.23
N ARG A 129 -0.36 5.32 14.00
CA ARG A 129 0.27 6.15 12.96
C ARG A 129 -0.20 5.74 11.57
N VAL A 130 -0.31 4.43 11.33
CA VAL A 130 -0.82 3.87 10.07
C VAL A 130 -2.30 4.24 9.91
N SER A 131 -3.13 3.99 10.93
CA SER A 131 -4.57 4.35 10.96
C SER A 131 -4.80 5.81 10.57
N LYS A 132 -4.07 6.74 11.21
CA LYS A 132 -4.17 8.18 10.91
C LYS A 132 -3.55 8.59 9.57
N GLY A 133 -2.67 7.78 9.00
CA GLY A 133 -2.08 8.00 7.69
C GLY A 133 -3.07 7.77 6.53
N TYR A 134 -4.19 7.10 6.77
CA TYR A 134 -5.26 6.97 5.77
C TYR A 134 -6.09 8.25 5.67
N ARG A 135 -6.49 8.59 4.45
CA ARG A 135 -7.37 9.74 4.18
C ARG A 135 -8.83 9.32 4.25
N GLU A 136 -9.68 10.29 4.55
CA GLU A 136 -11.13 10.17 4.47
C GLU A 136 -11.60 10.21 3.01
N VAL A 137 -11.43 9.08 2.32
CA VAL A 137 -11.93 8.83 0.96
C VAL A 137 -12.98 7.72 0.98
N PRO A 138 -13.88 7.63 -0.03
CA PRO A 138 -15.04 6.72 0.05
C PRO A 138 -14.70 5.23 0.20
N TYR A 139 -13.56 4.77 -0.32
CA TYR A 139 -13.18 3.35 -0.29
C TYR A 139 -11.79 3.08 0.31
N HIS A 140 -10.70 3.62 -0.28
CA HIS A 140 -9.31 3.39 0.16
C HIS A 140 -8.97 4.16 1.45
N ASN A 141 -9.69 3.85 2.53
CA ASN A 141 -9.58 4.43 3.87
C ASN A 141 -9.13 3.36 4.87
N TRP A 142 -8.96 3.74 6.14
CA TRP A 142 -8.48 2.83 7.18
C TRP A 142 -9.34 1.56 7.35
N SER A 143 -10.66 1.68 7.21
CA SER A 143 -11.57 0.52 7.28
C SER A 143 -11.27 -0.50 6.17
N HIS A 144 -10.87 -0.04 4.98
CA HIS A 144 -10.46 -0.92 3.89
C HIS A 144 -9.15 -1.63 4.22
N ALA A 145 -8.11 -0.88 4.61
CA ALA A 145 -6.84 -1.47 4.99
C ALA A 145 -6.97 -2.51 6.12
N PHE A 146 -7.82 -2.22 7.12
CA PHE A 146 -8.14 -3.18 8.17
C PHE A 146 -8.82 -4.44 7.61
N ALA A 147 -9.78 -4.30 6.70
CA ALA A 147 -10.46 -5.45 6.08
C ALA A 147 -9.50 -6.33 5.27
N VAL A 148 -8.58 -5.71 4.52
CA VAL A 148 -7.51 -6.40 3.78
C VAL A 148 -6.58 -7.15 4.74
N ALA A 149 -6.12 -6.49 5.80
CA ALA A 149 -5.29 -7.11 6.83
C ALA A 149 -5.99 -8.26 7.57
N HIS A 150 -7.29 -8.13 7.83
CA HIS A 150 -8.12 -9.19 8.43
C HIS A 150 -8.21 -10.42 7.53
N PHE A 151 -8.49 -10.24 6.23
CA PHE A 151 -8.52 -11.37 5.30
C PHE A 151 -7.15 -12.02 5.18
N CYS A 152 -6.08 -11.24 5.12
CA CYS A 152 -4.72 -11.76 5.15
C CYS A 152 -4.45 -12.57 6.42
N TRP A 153 -4.85 -12.06 7.59
CA TRP A 153 -4.74 -12.76 8.87
C TRP A 153 -5.47 -14.12 8.87
N LEU A 154 -6.67 -14.21 8.27
CA LEU A 154 -7.36 -15.49 8.07
C LEU A 154 -6.54 -16.44 7.20
N CYS A 155 -6.04 -15.97 6.05
CA CYS A 155 -5.23 -16.77 5.14
C CYS A 155 -3.93 -17.25 5.80
N LEU A 156 -3.25 -16.38 6.57
CA LEU A 156 -2.01 -16.70 7.29
C LEU A 156 -2.17 -17.76 8.39
N ARG A 157 -3.41 -18.04 8.81
CA ARG A 157 -3.73 -19.12 9.77
C ARG A 157 -3.97 -20.47 9.11
N THR A 158 -4.14 -20.50 7.78
CA THR A 158 -4.30 -21.75 7.04
C THR A 158 -3.00 -22.56 7.04
N GLU A 159 -3.13 -23.88 6.96
CA GLU A 159 -1.96 -24.77 6.86
C GLU A 159 -1.15 -24.52 5.59
N THR A 160 -1.82 -24.17 4.49
CA THR A 160 -1.17 -23.80 3.22
C THR A 160 -0.23 -22.61 3.40
N ALA A 161 -0.68 -21.53 4.06
CA ALA A 161 0.18 -20.37 4.30
C ALA A 161 1.33 -20.68 5.27
N ARG A 162 1.10 -21.51 6.29
CA ARG A 162 2.14 -21.92 7.26
C ARG A 162 3.25 -22.77 6.64
N ARG A 163 2.91 -23.61 5.66
CA ARG A 163 3.88 -24.44 4.93
C ARG A 163 4.56 -23.69 3.79
N GLY A 164 3.82 -22.79 3.14
CA GLY A 164 4.29 -22.09 1.96
C GLY A 164 5.11 -20.83 2.26
N LEU A 165 4.95 -20.21 3.42
CA LEU A 165 5.61 -18.95 3.76
C LEU A 165 6.41 -19.06 5.05
N ASP A 166 7.57 -18.42 5.09
CA ASP A 166 8.36 -18.26 6.31
C ASP A 166 7.79 -17.17 7.23
N GLU A 167 8.28 -17.10 8.47
CA GLU A 167 7.75 -16.15 9.45
C GLU A 167 8.02 -14.67 9.10
N LEU A 168 9.12 -14.35 8.42
CA LEU A 168 9.41 -12.98 7.98
C LEU A 168 8.48 -12.56 6.83
N GLU A 169 8.17 -13.47 5.91
CA GLU A 169 7.22 -13.28 4.82
C GLU A 169 5.80 -13.07 5.38
N ARG A 170 5.38 -13.90 6.33
CA ARG A 170 4.07 -13.76 7.01
C ARG A 170 3.96 -12.45 7.78
N PHE A 171 5.04 -12.04 8.45
CA PHE A 171 5.10 -10.75 9.16
C PHE A 171 5.05 -9.56 8.20
N ALA A 172 5.83 -9.60 7.12
CA ALA A 172 5.84 -8.58 6.08
C ALA A 172 4.47 -8.45 5.39
N LEU A 173 3.78 -9.56 5.11
CA LEU A 173 2.43 -9.56 4.52
C LEU A 173 1.43 -8.80 5.39
N LEU A 174 1.38 -9.06 6.70
CA LEU A 174 0.44 -8.36 7.58
C LEU A 174 0.73 -6.86 7.65
N ILE A 175 2.01 -6.47 7.76
CA ILE A 175 2.42 -5.06 7.75
C ILE A 175 2.03 -4.41 6.42
N ALA A 176 2.34 -5.05 5.30
CA ALA A 176 2.02 -4.53 3.98
C ALA A 176 0.51 -4.37 3.77
N CYS A 177 -0.32 -5.33 4.19
CA CYS A 177 -1.78 -5.22 4.10
C CYS A 177 -2.32 -3.98 4.82
N LEU A 178 -1.81 -3.69 6.02
CA LEU A 178 -2.22 -2.51 6.80
C LEU A 178 -1.79 -1.19 6.15
N CYS A 179 -0.74 -1.19 5.33
CA CYS A 179 -0.13 0.04 4.81
C CYS A 179 -0.27 0.23 3.29
N HIS A 180 -0.79 -0.74 2.54
CA HIS A 180 -0.69 -0.77 1.08
C HIS A 180 -1.33 0.44 0.37
N ASP A 181 -2.27 1.12 1.02
CA ASP A 181 -3.03 2.26 0.50
C ASP A 181 -2.88 3.53 1.37
N ILE A 182 -1.85 3.59 2.23
CA ILE A 182 -1.65 4.73 3.12
C ILE A 182 -1.47 6.04 2.34
N ASP A 183 -2.09 7.14 2.77
CA ASP A 183 -2.14 8.41 2.02
C ASP A 183 -2.86 8.36 0.65
N HIS A 184 -3.66 7.33 0.35
CA HIS A 184 -4.39 7.25 -0.92
C HIS A 184 -5.41 8.40 -1.10
N ARG A 185 -5.39 9.05 -2.28
CA ARG A 185 -6.12 10.31 -2.55
C ARG A 185 -7.44 10.17 -3.29
N GLY A 186 -7.86 8.93 -3.58
CA GLY A 186 -9.11 8.64 -4.30
C GLY A 186 -9.00 8.80 -5.81
N THR A 187 -7.78 8.71 -6.35
CA THR A 187 -7.45 8.88 -7.78
C THR A 187 -6.63 7.69 -8.25
N THR A 188 -6.57 7.44 -9.56
CA THR A 188 -5.83 6.30 -10.14
C THR A 188 -4.42 6.67 -10.59
N ASN A 189 -3.55 5.68 -10.80
CA ASN A 189 -2.22 5.85 -11.42
C ASN A 189 -2.30 6.59 -12.78
N SER A 190 -3.30 6.27 -13.61
CA SER A 190 -3.53 6.96 -14.89
C SER A 190 -3.83 8.45 -14.71
N PHE A 191 -4.68 8.81 -13.74
CA PHE A 191 -4.96 10.20 -13.41
C PHE A 191 -3.71 10.95 -12.95
N GLN A 192 -2.87 10.32 -12.12
CA GLN A 192 -1.62 10.91 -11.61
C GLN A 192 -0.67 11.29 -12.76
N LEU A 193 -0.50 10.38 -13.74
CA LEU A 193 0.36 10.58 -14.91
C LEU A 193 -0.20 11.64 -15.86
N GLN A 194 -1.49 11.56 -16.21
CA GLN A 194 -2.14 12.50 -17.13
C GLN A 194 -2.13 13.93 -16.57
N SER A 195 -2.36 14.08 -15.27
CA SER A 195 -2.39 15.37 -14.59
C SER A 195 -0.99 15.88 -14.21
N LYS A 196 0.08 15.14 -14.54
CA LYS A 196 1.49 15.49 -14.24
C LYS A 196 1.72 15.89 -12.78
N THR A 197 1.04 15.18 -11.89
CA THR A 197 1.10 15.41 -10.44
C THR A 197 2.55 15.31 -9.93
N PRO A 198 2.86 15.90 -8.77
CA PRO A 198 4.17 15.75 -8.13
C PRO A 198 4.57 14.28 -7.90
N LEU A 199 3.61 13.41 -7.53
CA LEU A 199 3.85 11.98 -7.37
C LEU A 199 4.25 11.33 -8.70
N ALA A 200 3.56 11.67 -9.79
CA ALA A 200 3.95 11.19 -11.12
C ALA A 200 5.33 11.71 -11.52
N GLN A 201 5.68 12.96 -11.22
CA GLN A 201 7.03 13.47 -11.52
C GLN A 201 8.12 12.71 -10.75
N LEU A 202 7.82 12.24 -9.53
CA LEU A 202 8.78 11.51 -8.70
C LEU A 202 8.94 10.03 -9.09
N TYR A 203 7.85 9.36 -9.46
CA TYR A 203 7.84 7.90 -9.64
C TYR A 203 7.56 7.42 -11.08
N SER A 204 7.25 8.33 -12.02
CA SER A 204 6.81 7.96 -13.39
C SER A 204 7.74 7.01 -14.13
N SER A 205 9.05 7.11 -13.92
CA SER A 205 10.04 6.27 -14.63
C SER A 205 9.97 4.79 -14.28
N GLU A 206 9.34 4.42 -13.15
CA GLU A 206 9.37 3.05 -12.64
C GLU A 206 7.99 2.36 -12.60
N GLY A 207 6.92 3.02 -13.06
CA GLY A 207 5.53 2.51 -12.95
C GLY A 207 5.02 2.46 -11.51
N SER A 208 3.75 2.06 -11.33
CA SER A 208 3.11 1.88 -10.00
C SER A 208 3.35 3.07 -9.05
N VAL A 209 3.00 4.27 -9.53
CA VAL A 209 3.32 5.56 -8.89
C VAL A 209 2.75 5.64 -7.47
N LEU A 210 1.50 5.24 -7.29
CA LEU A 210 0.82 5.26 -6.00
C LEU A 210 1.38 4.20 -5.05
N GLU A 211 1.62 2.99 -5.54
CA GLU A 211 2.12 1.88 -4.73
C GLU A 211 3.54 2.16 -4.20
N ARG A 212 4.38 2.82 -5.00
CA ARG A 212 5.70 3.32 -4.55
C ARG A 212 5.58 4.39 -3.48
N HIS A 213 4.60 5.28 -3.62
CA HIS A 213 4.29 6.29 -2.60
C HIS A 213 3.84 5.63 -1.29
N HIS A 214 2.92 4.66 -1.34
CA HIS A 214 2.45 3.91 -0.18
C HIS A 214 3.60 3.18 0.54
N TYR A 215 4.49 2.55 -0.23
CA TYR A 215 5.70 1.95 0.33
C TYR A 215 6.62 2.99 0.99
N ALA A 216 6.84 4.15 0.37
CA ALA A 216 7.68 5.21 0.93
C ALA A 216 7.11 5.75 2.26
N GLN A 217 5.79 5.95 2.35
CA GLN A 217 5.11 6.33 3.59
C GLN A 217 5.24 5.24 4.67
N THR A 218 5.11 3.97 4.28
CA THR A 218 5.30 2.82 5.19
C THR A 218 6.70 2.82 5.81
N VAL A 219 7.73 3.01 4.98
CA VAL A 219 9.14 3.08 5.44
C VAL A 219 9.33 4.28 6.36
N ALA A 220 8.76 5.44 6.04
CA ALA A 220 8.87 6.64 6.87
C ALA A 220 8.32 6.40 8.29
N ILE A 221 7.17 5.72 8.43
CA ILE A 221 6.61 5.34 9.73
C ILE A 221 7.53 4.35 10.45
N LEU A 222 7.99 3.30 9.77
CA LEU A 222 8.84 2.26 10.37
C LEU A 222 10.22 2.79 10.81
N GLN A 223 10.71 3.88 10.20
CA GLN A 223 11.94 4.56 10.60
C GLN A 223 11.79 5.43 11.85
N MET A 224 10.56 5.73 12.29
CA MET A 224 10.33 6.46 13.53
C MET A 224 10.64 5.56 14.73
N GLU A 225 11.49 6.02 15.66
CA GLU A 225 11.90 5.25 16.84
C GLU A 225 10.70 4.74 17.67
N SER A 226 9.65 5.56 17.77
CA SER A 226 8.43 5.24 18.52
C SER A 226 7.51 4.23 17.82
N CYS A 227 7.68 4.00 16.51
CA CYS A 227 6.84 3.12 15.68
C CYS A 227 7.61 1.94 15.08
N ASN A 228 8.94 1.88 15.26
CA ASN A 228 9.78 0.86 14.65
C ASN A 228 9.55 -0.52 15.29
N ILE A 229 8.57 -1.26 14.79
CA ILE A 229 8.26 -2.64 15.20
C ILE A 229 9.29 -3.67 14.68
N LEU A 230 10.30 -3.22 13.92
CA LEU A 230 11.35 -4.05 13.33
C LEU A 230 12.70 -3.92 14.08
N GLU A 231 12.75 -3.12 15.15
CA GLU A 231 14.00 -2.74 15.82
C GLU A 231 14.85 -3.90 16.35
N ASN A 232 14.21 -5.00 16.77
CA ASN A 232 14.87 -6.14 17.39
C ASN A 232 15.23 -7.22 16.35
N LEU A 233 14.97 -6.95 15.07
CA LEU A 233 15.42 -7.80 13.98
C LEU A 233 16.91 -7.61 13.74
N THR A 234 17.58 -8.67 13.31
CA THR A 234 18.94 -8.54 12.77
C THR A 234 18.94 -7.68 11.51
N ASN A 235 20.09 -7.09 11.16
CA ASN A 235 20.22 -6.28 9.94
C ASN A 235 19.79 -7.02 8.67
N LEU A 236 20.02 -8.34 8.59
CA LEU A 236 19.57 -9.16 7.47
C LEU A 236 18.05 -9.28 7.46
N GLN A 237 17.44 -9.69 8.58
CA GLN A 237 15.99 -9.81 8.72
C GLN A 237 15.27 -8.49 8.44
N TYR A 238 15.79 -7.37 8.95
CA TYR A 238 15.24 -6.04 8.70
C TYR A 238 15.18 -5.72 7.20
N LYS A 239 16.29 -5.92 6.48
CA LYS A 239 16.35 -5.72 5.02
C LYS A 239 15.41 -6.66 4.27
N THR A 240 15.36 -7.93 4.69
CA THR A 240 14.46 -8.94 4.11
C THR A 240 13.00 -8.54 4.26
N VAL A 241 12.57 -8.16 5.47
CA VAL A 241 11.20 -7.72 5.74
C VAL A 241 10.84 -6.47 4.93
N LEU A 242 11.73 -5.48 4.84
CA LEU A 242 11.49 -4.30 3.99
C LEU A 242 11.39 -4.66 2.50
N SER A 243 12.22 -5.59 1.99
CA SER A 243 12.10 -6.05 0.61
C SER A 243 10.75 -6.72 0.35
N HIS A 244 10.30 -7.58 1.27
CA HIS A 244 9.00 -8.23 1.16
C HIS A 244 7.84 -7.24 1.25
N ILE A 245 7.88 -6.27 2.17
CA ILE A 245 6.87 -5.21 2.24
C ILE A 245 6.80 -4.44 0.91
N ARG A 246 7.95 -4.08 0.33
CA ARG A 246 8.02 -3.43 -0.98
C ARG A 246 7.40 -4.29 -2.08
N GLU A 247 7.81 -5.55 -2.17
CA GLU A 247 7.30 -6.50 -3.18
C GLU A 247 5.78 -6.66 -3.08
N VAL A 248 5.27 -6.79 -1.86
CA VAL A 248 3.84 -6.98 -1.59
C VAL A 248 3.03 -5.73 -1.92
N ILE A 249 3.46 -4.54 -1.47
CA ILE A 249 2.75 -3.29 -1.78
C ILE A 249 2.77 -3.01 -3.29
N LEU A 250 3.90 -3.21 -3.99
CA LEU A 250 3.94 -3.03 -5.45
C LEU A 250 3.09 -4.06 -6.20
N ALA A 251 2.78 -5.21 -5.60
CA ALA A 251 1.94 -6.22 -6.19
C ALA A 251 0.43 -5.92 -6.09
N THR A 252 0.01 -4.88 -5.35
CA THR A 252 -1.39 -4.43 -5.33
C THR A 252 -1.78 -3.68 -6.59
N ASP A 253 -0.81 -3.20 -7.38
CA ASP A 253 -1.09 -2.68 -8.72
C ASP A 253 -1.64 -3.82 -9.59
N ILE A 254 -2.93 -3.74 -9.92
CA ILE A 254 -3.61 -4.79 -10.68
C ILE A 254 -2.97 -5.03 -12.05
N ALA A 255 -2.34 -4.02 -12.68
CA ALA A 255 -1.63 -4.22 -13.93
C ALA A 255 -0.40 -5.11 -13.73
N VAL A 256 0.29 -4.97 -12.59
CA VAL A 256 1.44 -5.78 -12.19
C VAL A 256 1.00 -7.20 -11.80
N HIS A 257 -0.19 -7.37 -11.22
CA HIS A 257 -0.79 -8.68 -10.97
C HIS A 257 -1.11 -9.42 -12.27
N LEU A 258 -1.78 -8.78 -13.23
CA LEU A 258 -2.19 -9.38 -14.50
C LEU A 258 -0.99 -9.95 -15.30
N GLN A 259 0.17 -9.30 -15.22
CA GLN A 259 1.41 -9.79 -15.83
C GLN A 259 1.96 -11.08 -15.18
N LYS A 260 1.50 -11.44 -13.98
CA LYS A 260 1.94 -12.63 -13.23
C LYS A 260 0.96 -13.79 -13.28
N VAL A 261 -0.26 -13.59 -13.76
CA VAL A 261 -1.33 -14.60 -13.72
C VAL A 261 -0.87 -15.94 -14.30
N ASP A 262 -0.24 -15.94 -15.48
CA ASP A 262 0.26 -17.18 -16.09
C ASP A 262 1.32 -17.89 -15.24
N ARG A 263 2.20 -17.11 -14.58
CA ARG A 263 3.24 -17.65 -13.69
C ARG A 263 2.64 -18.23 -12.42
N ILE A 264 1.65 -17.56 -11.83
CA ILE A 264 0.89 -18.05 -10.68
C ILE A 264 0.15 -19.33 -11.06
N GLN A 265 -0.48 -19.35 -12.24
CA GLN A 265 -1.19 -20.50 -12.76
C GLN A 265 -0.23 -21.68 -12.97
N ASN A 266 0.96 -21.45 -13.50
CA ASN A 266 2.01 -22.46 -13.65
C ASN A 266 2.53 -22.97 -12.30
N MET A 267 2.76 -22.08 -11.32
CA MET A 267 3.14 -22.46 -9.96
C MET A 267 2.16 -23.50 -9.41
N VAL A 268 0.85 -23.22 -9.50
CA VAL A 268 -0.22 -24.14 -9.06
C VAL A 268 -0.31 -25.40 -9.92
N ASN A 269 -0.18 -25.27 -11.26
CA ASN A 269 -0.47 -26.34 -12.23
C ASN A 269 0.71 -27.18 -12.65
N SER A 270 1.94 -26.91 -12.18
CA SER A 270 3.15 -27.68 -12.53
C SER A 270 3.04 -29.20 -12.25
N LYS A 271 1.95 -29.63 -11.62
CA LYS A 271 1.52 -31.01 -11.40
C LYS A 271 0.87 -31.73 -12.59
N LEU A 272 0.19 -31.04 -13.51
CA LEU A 272 -0.73 -31.71 -14.46
C LEU A 272 0.00 -32.68 -15.41
N ILE A 273 1.29 -32.45 -15.66
CA ILE A 273 2.14 -33.26 -16.54
C ILE A 273 2.62 -34.56 -15.86
N PHE A 274 2.95 -34.51 -14.56
CA PHE A 274 3.51 -35.67 -13.86
C PHE A 274 2.45 -36.70 -13.46
N ALA A 275 1.22 -36.25 -13.17
CA ALA A 275 0.10 -37.13 -12.82
C ALA A 275 -0.36 -38.06 -13.97
N PHE A 276 -0.10 -37.69 -15.23
CA PHE A 276 -0.46 -38.54 -16.39
C PHE A 276 0.40 -39.81 -16.50
N PHE A 277 1.60 -39.85 -15.89
CA PHE A 277 2.59 -40.89 -16.17
C PHE A 277 2.81 -41.92 -15.06
N GLN A 278 2.32 -41.72 -13.82
CA GLN A 278 2.64 -42.68 -12.74
C GLN A 278 1.54 -42.81 -11.67
N ASN A 279 0.86 -43.96 -11.69
CA ASN A 279 -0.05 -44.42 -10.64
C ASN A 279 0.72 -44.98 -9.42
N VAL A 280 1.43 -44.14 -8.67
CA VAL A 280 2.04 -44.54 -7.37
C VAL A 280 1.95 -43.42 -6.33
N ILE A 281 1.01 -43.60 -5.39
CA ILE A 281 1.02 -43.25 -3.95
C ILE A 281 1.69 -41.91 -3.52
N GLY A 282 0.87 -40.86 -3.38
CA GLY A 282 0.29 -40.55 -2.07
C GLY A 282 0.98 -39.61 -1.08
N PHE A 283 2.18 -39.04 -1.31
CA PHE A 283 2.78 -38.17 -0.27
C PHE A 283 3.71 -37.01 -0.72
N LEU A 284 3.94 -36.79 -2.02
CA LEU A 284 4.79 -35.71 -2.55
C LEU A 284 4.11 -34.96 -3.70
N LEU A 285 2.92 -34.42 -3.44
CA LEU A 285 1.95 -34.00 -4.46
C LEU A 285 1.52 -32.53 -4.32
N ASP A 286 2.42 -31.53 -4.29
CA ASP A 286 2.11 -30.08 -4.33
C ASP A 286 3.09 -29.36 -5.28
N GLY A 287 2.72 -28.80 -6.45
CA GLY A 287 1.77 -27.69 -6.70
C GLY A 287 2.33 -26.32 -6.30
N TYR A 288 3.49 -26.31 -5.64
CA TYR A 288 4.18 -25.18 -5.07
C TYR A 288 5.53 -25.73 -4.58
N ASP A 289 6.63 -25.01 -4.82
CA ASP A 289 7.96 -25.44 -4.37
C ASP A 289 8.44 -24.50 -3.27
N SER A 290 8.54 -25.02 -2.05
CA SER A 290 8.96 -24.28 -0.85
C SER A 290 10.45 -23.92 -0.84
N PHE A 291 11.24 -24.41 -1.80
CA PHE A 291 12.64 -24.00 -1.98
C PHE A 291 12.79 -22.95 -3.08
N SER A 292 11.74 -22.71 -3.87
CA SER A 292 11.74 -21.73 -4.94
C SER A 292 11.41 -20.34 -4.40
N SER A 293 12.40 -19.44 -4.43
CA SER A 293 12.20 -18.03 -4.09
C SER A 293 11.17 -17.35 -4.99
N ASP A 294 11.02 -17.82 -6.23
CA ASP A 294 10.01 -17.31 -7.16
C ASP A 294 8.60 -17.72 -6.75
N HIS A 295 8.41 -18.98 -6.32
CA HIS A 295 7.11 -19.43 -5.82
C HIS A 295 6.71 -18.70 -4.54
N HIS A 296 7.65 -18.50 -3.62
CA HIS A 296 7.46 -17.66 -2.44
C HIS A 296 7.01 -16.24 -2.83
N TYR A 297 7.69 -15.61 -3.80
CA TYR A 297 7.32 -14.29 -4.32
C TYR A 297 5.91 -14.26 -4.93
N LEU A 298 5.60 -15.21 -5.82
CA LEU A 298 4.30 -15.30 -6.47
C LEU A 298 3.17 -15.56 -5.47
N PHE A 299 3.43 -16.38 -4.45
CA PHE A 299 2.45 -16.67 -3.41
C PHE A 299 2.16 -15.45 -2.53
N ARG A 300 3.18 -14.68 -2.14
CA ARG A 300 2.97 -13.38 -1.47
C ARG A 300 2.15 -12.42 -2.33
N CYS A 301 2.46 -12.30 -3.63
CA CYS A 301 1.71 -11.45 -4.56
C CYS A 301 0.24 -11.89 -4.68
N LEU A 302 -0.02 -13.20 -4.73
CA LEU A 302 -1.37 -13.74 -4.77
C LEU A 302 -2.12 -13.45 -3.46
N MET A 303 -1.47 -13.63 -2.31
CA MET A 303 -2.07 -13.42 -0.99
C MET A 303 -2.53 -11.97 -0.79
N ILE A 304 -1.72 -10.98 -1.17
CA ILE A 304 -2.13 -9.57 -1.07
C ILE A 304 -3.24 -9.24 -2.05
N THR A 305 -3.18 -9.69 -3.31
CA THR A 305 -4.23 -9.42 -4.30
C THR A 305 -5.57 -10.03 -3.86
N ALA A 306 -5.55 -11.26 -3.35
CA ALA A 306 -6.73 -11.92 -2.83
C ALA A 306 -7.31 -11.20 -1.59
N SER A 307 -6.43 -10.65 -0.75
CA SER A 307 -6.84 -9.88 0.43
C SER A 307 -7.45 -8.53 0.07
N ASP A 308 -6.84 -7.83 -0.89
CA ASP A 308 -7.31 -6.54 -1.40
C ASP A 308 -8.72 -6.65 -2.03
N LEU A 309 -8.92 -7.69 -2.83
CA LEU A 309 -10.21 -7.98 -3.48
C LEU A 309 -11.19 -8.79 -2.60
N SER A 310 -10.87 -9.02 -1.33
CA SER A 310 -11.62 -9.94 -0.47
C SER A 310 -13.07 -9.52 -0.21
N ASP A 311 -13.39 -8.25 -0.35
CA ASP A 311 -14.76 -7.72 -0.23
C ASP A 311 -15.72 -8.35 -1.27
N GLN A 312 -15.20 -8.89 -2.38
CA GLN A 312 -15.97 -9.63 -3.39
C GLN A 312 -16.37 -11.05 -2.93
N SER A 313 -15.75 -11.57 -1.88
CA SER A 313 -16.06 -12.90 -1.31
C SER A 313 -17.12 -12.86 -0.19
N LYS A 314 -17.55 -11.65 0.21
CA LYS A 314 -18.53 -11.46 1.29
C LYS A 314 -19.96 -11.61 0.77
N ASP A 315 -20.93 -11.63 1.68
CA ASP A 315 -22.34 -11.75 1.28
C ASP A 315 -22.78 -10.56 0.42
N PHE A 316 -23.83 -10.78 -0.38
CA PHE A 316 -24.31 -9.82 -1.38
C PHE A 316 -24.61 -8.42 -0.80
N ARG A 317 -25.07 -8.31 0.45
CA ARG A 317 -25.38 -6.99 1.02
C ARG A 317 -24.11 -6.18 1.26
N ASN A 318 -23.06 -6.83 1.77
CA ASN A 318 -21.75 -6.23 1.97
C ASN A 318 -21.10 -5.85 0.64
N SER A 319 -21.02 -6.78 -0.32
CA SER A 319 -20.41 -6.49 -1.63
C SER A 319 -21.15 -5.38 -2.38
N LYS A 320 -22.49 -5.31 -2.26
CA LYS A 320 -23.29 -4.21 -2.83
C LYS A 320 -22.97 -2.86 -2.18
N ALA A 321 -22.90 -2.78 -0.85
CA ALA A 321 -22.57 -1.54 -0.15
C ALA A 321 -21.19 -1.00 -0.58
N ILE A 322 -20.23 -1.90 -0.77
CA ILE A 322 -18.87 -1.58 -1.19
C ILE A 322 -18.83 -1.11 -2.66
N ALA A 323 -19.57 -1.78 -3.55
CA ALA A 323 -19.71 -1.34 -4.94
C ALA A 323 -20.30 0.08 -5.06
N VAL A 324 -21.19 0.47 -4.15
CA VAL A 324 -21.71 1.85 -4.08
C VAL A 324 -20.60 2.84 -3.72
N SER A 325 -19.73 2.51 -2.76
CA SER A 325 -18.58 3.36 -2.40
C SER A 325 -17.61 3.58 -3.57
N PHE A 326 -17.31 2.53 -4.36
CA PHE A 326 -16.55 2.67 -5.60
C PHE A 326 -17.24 3.59 -6.62
N THR A 327 -18.55 3.46 -6.77
CA THR A 327 -19.32 4.30 -7.70
C THR A 327 -19.27 5.79 -7.31
N LEU A 328 -19.21 6.10 -6.01
CA LEU A 328 -19.04 7.47 -5.52
C LEU A 328 -17.67 8.05 -5.90
N ILE A 329 -16.61 7.23 -5.90
CA ILE A 329 -15.28 7.65 -6.40
C ILE A 329 -15.37 8.05 -7.86
N CYS A 330 -15.96 7.20 -8.72
CA CYS A 330 -16.12 7.49 -10.15
C CYS A 330 -16.92 8.78 -10.39
N LYS A 331 -17.99 9.03 -9.61
CA LYS A 331 -18.78 10.26 -9.71
C LYS A 331 -17.98 11.51 -9.30
N SER A 332 -17.15 11.40 -8.27
CA SER A 332 -16.33 12.53 -7.79
C SER A 332 -15.23 12.95 -8.78
N ILE A 333 -14.76 12.02 -9.61
CA ILE A 333 -13.76 12.27 -10.66
C ILE A 333 -14.40 12.90 -11.91
N VAL A 334 -15.63 12.53 -12.26
CA VAL A 334 -16.34 13.07 -13.46
C VAL A 334 -16.87 14.49 -13.23
N LEU A 335 -17.07 14.90 -11.97
CA LEU A 335 -17.61 16.22 -11.59
C LEU A 335 -16.52 17.27 -11.29
N ARG A 336 -15.24 16.93 -11.48
CA ARG A 336 -14.08 17.85 -11.39
C ARG A 336 -13.39 17.90 -12.74
#